data_AF-A0A7V4GBI7-F1
#
_entry.id   AF-A0A7V4GBI7-F1
#
_cell.length_a   1.000
_cell.length_b   1.000
_cell.length_c   1.000
_cell.angle_alpha   90.00
_cell.angle_beta   90.00
_cell.angle_gamma   90.00
#
_symmetry.space_group_name_H-M   'P 1'
#
loop_
_entity.id
_entity.type
_entity.pdbx_description
1 polymer ?
#
loop_
_entity_poly.entity_id
_entity_poly.type
_entity_poly.pdbx_seq_one_letter_code
_entity_poly.pdbx_strand_id
1 'polypeptide(L)'
;MRTRGTTLVGLLAVLGGPACYSSSSGGDEGDAADVRPDDAGPETLAPPFPTRFVLRLVSDIPETLYVAAWEASSTAGHWLTLRDGGTVLAKAENCSICDCAECPACSVCGAPCAQLSELVAGTAGVEYRWDGRKWTTDGACGAHPCEAPEAVPAGTYSARFCWGTGRGGTAPCDESLVGESCADVEFTLPDPDGVVEYVIDHGG
;
A
#
# COMPACT_ATOMS: atom_id res chain seq x y z
N MET A 1 -9.49 -44.94 27.33
CA MET A 1 -9.68 -44.38 28.68
C MET A 1 -8.36 -43.80 29.19
N ARG A 2 -8.21 -42.47 29.13
CA ARG A 2 -7.56 -41.62 30.15
C ARG A 2 -7.63 -40.17 29.67
N THR A 3 -8.47 -39.44 30.37
CA THR A 3 -8.72 -38.00 30.36
C THR A 3 -7.55 -37.22 30.95
N ARG A 4 -7.12 -36.14 30.30
CA ARG A 4 -6.63 -34.83 30.83
C ARG A 4 -6.63 -33.85 29.64
N GLY A 5 -7.22 -32.66 29.61
CA GLY A 5 -7.78 -31.81 30.65
C GLY A 5 -6.76 -30.77 31.13
N THR A 6 -6.50 -29.71 30.35
CA THR A 6 -5.94 -28.44 30.87
C THR A 6 -6.35 -27.25 30.00
N THR A 7 -6.98 -26.28 30.67
CA THR A 7 -7.39 -24.95 30.19
C THR A 7 -6.27 -23.93 30.45
N LEU A 8 -6.04 -23.00 29.52
CA LEU A 8 -5.39 -21.69 29.73
C LEU A 8 -6.00 -20.75 28.68
N VAL A 9 -6.94 -19.85 28.98
CA VAL A 9 -6.86 -18.56 29.71
C VAL A 9 -5.74 -17.64 29.22
N GLY A 10 -6.13 -16.72 28.32
CA GLY A 10 -5.93 -15.28 28.50
C GLY A 10 -4.60 -14.66 28.08
N LEU A 11 -4.63 -13.83 27.04
CA LEU A 11 -4.36 -12.39 27.13
C LEU A 11 -4.66 -11.74 25.76
N LEU A 12 -5.79 -11.03 25.65
CA LEU A 12 -5.94 -10.02 24.60
C LEU A 12 -5.26 -8.76 25.13
N ALA A 13 -4.05 -8.46 24.66
CA ALA A 13 -3.45 -7.15 24.80
C ALA A 13 -3.90 -6.31 23.59
N VAL A 14 -4.94 -5.50 23.78
CA VAL A 14 -5.25 -4.41 22.84
C VAL A 14 -4.26 -3.30 23.16
N LEU A 15 -3.14 -3.28 22.43
CA LEU A 15 -2.23 -2.14 22.44
C LEU A 15 -2.90 -1.02 21.63
N GLY A 16 -3.55 -0.10 22.34
CA GLY A 16 -3.91 1.20 21.78
C GLY A 16 -2.63 1.96 21.47
N GLY A 17 -2.31 2.07 20.17
CA GLY A 17 -1.27 2.99 19.71
C GLY A 17 -1.67 4.45 20.00
N PRO A 18 -0.70 5.35 20.17
CA PRO A 18 -0.98 6.78 20.31
C PRO A 18 -1.56 7.29 18.99
N ALA A 19 -2.87 7.44 18.94
CA ALA A 19 -3.49 8.27 17.91
C ALA A 19 -3.11 9.72 18.19
N CYS A 20 -2.53 10.40 17.21
CA CYS A 20 -2.38 11.85 17.19
C CYS A 20 -3.76 12.52 17.10
N TYR A 21 -4.55 12.47 18.17
CA TYR A 21 -5.78 13.24 18.30
C TYR A 21 -5.45 14.56 18.99
N SER A 22 -5.28 15.60 18.20
CA SER A 22 -5.25 16.98 18.69
C SER A 22 -6.60 17.29 19.33
N SER A 23 -6.63 17.30 20.66
CA SER A 23 -7.76 17.80 21.44
C SER A 23 -7.67 19.32 21.48
N SER A 24 -8.57 20.01 20.78
CA SER A 24 -8.78 21.46 20.94
C SER A 24 -9.94 21.70 21.90
N SER A 25 -9.66 22.42 22.98
CA SER A 25 -10.63 22.82 24.00
C SER A 25 -10.69 24.35 24.13
N GLY A 26 -11.92 24.88 24.17
CA GLY A 26 -12.26 26.28 24.46
C GLY A 26 -12.29 27.16 23.21
N GLY A 27 -13.34 27.91 22.88
CA GLY A 27 -14.50 28.38 23.62
C GLY A 27 -14.63 29.87 23.37
N ASP A 28 -15.64 30.30 22.61
CA ASP A 28 -16.06 31.70 22.57
C ASP A 28 -17.54 31.79 22.19
N GLU A 29 -18.32 32.43 23.06
CA GLU A 29 -19.74 32.74 22.90
C GLU A 29 -19.83 34.11 22.21
N GLY A 30 -20.29 34.17 20.97
CA GLY A 30 -20.38 35.44 20.26
C GLY A 30 -21.18 35.42 18.96
N ASP A 31 -22.41 35.93 19.08
CA ASP A 31 -23.16 36.69 18.08
C ASP A 31 -23.86 35.95 16.92
N ALA A 32 -25.18 36.12 16.88
CA ALA A 32 -26.09 35.58 15.89
C ALA A 32 -26.15 36.52 14.67
N ALA A 33 -25.31 36.24 13.67
CA ALA A 33 -25.39 36.89 12.36
C ALA A 33 -25.85 35.89 11.29
N ASP A 34 -27.06 36.16 10.78
CA ASP A 34 -27.47 36.05 9.37
C ASP A 34 -26.95 34.86 8.55
N VAL A 35 -27.70 33.74 8.57
CA VAL A 35 -27.42 32.55 7.76
C VAL A 35 -27.87 32.81 6.31
N ARG A 36 -26.90 33.15 5.45
CA ARG A 36 -27.03 33.04 3.99
C ARG A 36 -27.01 31.56 3.59
N PRO A 37 -27.99 31.04 2.83
CA PRO A 37 -27.95 29.69 2.30
C PRO A 37 -27.14 29.67 0.99
N ASP A 38 -25.84 29.94 1.07
CA ASP A 38 -24.90 29.75 -0.05
C ASP A 38 -23.52 29.25 0.42
N ASP A 39 -23.43 28.75 1.66
CA ASP A 39 -22.30 27.92 2.09
C ASP A 39 -22.56 26.48 1.66
N ALA A 40 -22.23 26.20 0.40
CA ALA A 40 -21.77 24.87 0.03
C ALA A 40 -20.51 24.60 0.85
N GLY A 41 -20.70 24.09 2.07
CA GLY A 41 -19.62 23.57 2.89
C GLY A 41 -18.78 22.61 2.04
N PRO A 42 -17.47 22.48 2.35
CA PRO A 42 -16.56 21.67 1.54
C PRO A 42 -17.23 20.33 1.30
N GLU A 43 -17.53 20.05 0.03
CA GLU A 43 -18.12 18.78 -0.37
C GLU A 43 -17.37 17.72 0.40
N THR A 44 -18.10 17.00 1.26
CA THR A 44 -17.54 15.93 2.06
C THR A 44 -16.98 14.97 1.03
N LEU A 45 -15.67 15.04 0.79
CA LEU A 45 -14.98 14.25 -0.21
C LEU A 45 -15.39 12.82 0.11
N ALA A 46 -16.25 12.25 -0.74
CA ALA A 46 -16.68 10.87 -0.58
C ALA A 46 -15.38 10.07 -0.38
N PRO A 47 -15.31 9.20 0.65
CA PRO A 47 -14.07 8.50 0.96
C PRO A 47 -13.53 7.88 -0.32
N PRO A 48 -12.22 8.01 -0.60
CA PRO A 48 -11.66 7.56 -1.87
C PRO A 48 -12.08 6.12 -2.07
N PHE A 49 -12.77 5.85 -3.20
CA PHE A 49 -13.14 4.49 -3.55
C PHE A 49 -11.83 3.71 -3.73
N PRO A 50 -11.54 2.70 -2.88
CA PRO A 50 -10.27 2.02 -2.96
C PRO A 50 -10.15 1.35 -4.32
N THR A 51 -9.06 1.65 -5.04
CA THR A 51 -8.77 1.04 -6.34
C THR A 51 -8.05 -0.28 -6.12
N ARG A 52 -8.58 -1.35 -6.70
CA ARG A 52 -7.98 -2.69 -6.64
C ARG A 52 -7.15 -2.95 -7.89
N PHE A 53 -5.89 -3.28 -7.71
CA PHE A 53 -4.99 -3.71 -8.78
C PHE A 53 -4.86 -5.21 -8.76
N VAL A 54 -4.95 -5.85 -9.93
CA VAL A 54 -4.89 -7.31 -10.07
C VAL A 54 -3.89 -7.68 -11.16
N LEU A 55 -2.94 -8.55 -10.83
CA LEU A 55 -2.06 -9.20 -11.80
C LEU A 55 -2.42 -10.68 -11.86
N ARG A 56 -2.82 -11.16 -13.04
CA ARG A 56 -3.26 -12.54 -13.24
C ARG A 56 -2.46 -13.21 -14.34
N LEU A 57 -2.17 -14.50 -14.14
CA LEU A 57 -1.56 -15.36 -15.16
C LEU A 57 -2.63 -16.31 -15.72
N VAL A 58 -2.82 -16.24 -17.03
CA VAL A 58 -3.58 -17.21 -17.82
C VAL A 58 -2.59 -17.87 -18.76
N SER A 59 -2.45 -19.19 -18.64
CA SER A 59 -1.51 -19.97 -19.44
C SER A 59 -2.07 -21.36 -19.68
N ASP A 60 -1.87 -21.89 -20.89
CA ASP A 60 -2.23 -23.26 -21.27
C ASP A 60 -1.09 -24.26 -20.99
N ILE A 61 0.10 -23.74 -20.69
CA ILE A 61 1.27 -24.52 -20.27
C ILE A 61 1.51 -24.36 -18.76
N PRO A 62 2.01 -25.41 -18.08
CA PRO A 62 2.37 -25.30 -16.67
C PRO A 62 3.63 -24.44 -16.52
N GLU A 63 3.44 -23.17 -16.19
CA GLU A 63 4.50 -22.24 -15.83
C GLU A 63 4.22 -21.53 -14.50
N THR A 64 5.31 -21.15 -13.83
CA THR A 64 5.27 -20.36 -12.61
C THR A 64 6.03 -19.07 -12.86
N LEU A 65 5.35 -17.96 -12.69
CA LEU A 65 5.98 -16.64 -12.66
C LEU A 65 6.18 -16.21 -11.21
N TYR A 66 7.01 -15.20 -11.01
CA TYR A 66 7.33 -14.66 -9.70
C TYR A 66 7.03 -13.16 -9.69
N VAL A 67 6.60 -12.68 -8.53
CA VAL A 67 6.28 -11.27 -8.29
C VAL A 67 6.93 -10.84 -6.98
N ALA A 68 7.46 -9.62 -6.94
CA ALA A 68 7.89 -9.02 -5.68
C ALA A 68 6.65 -8.67 -4.86
N ALA A 69 6.33 -9.48 -3.86
CA ALA A 69 5.11 -9.30 -3.09
C ALA A 69 5.27 -8.26 -1.98
N TRP A 70 6.51 -8.05 -1.54
CA TRP A 70 6.85 -7.10 -0.49
C TRP A 70 8.31 -6.67 -0.62
N GLU A 71 8.58 -5.37 -0.60
CA GLU A 71 9.89 -4.80 -0.29
C GLU A 71 9.75 -3.73 0.80
N ALA A 72 10.78 -3.60 1.63
CA ALA A 72 10.81 -2.63 2.73
C ALA A 72 10.89 -1.15 2.27
N SER A 73 10.93 -0.86 0.96
CA SER A 73 11.04 0.50 0.42
C SER A 73 9.78 0.96 -0.34
N SER A 74 9.30 2.15 0.00
CA SER A 74 7.98 2.70 -0.36
C SER A 74 7.70 2.96 -1.85
N THR A 75 8.73 2.98 -2.68
CA THR A 75 8.61 3.36 -4.10
C THR A 75 8.49 2.16 -5.02
N ALA A 76 8.99 1.00 -4.61
CA ALA A 76 9.14 -0.17 -5.49
C ALA A 76 8.56 -1.47 -4.91
N GLY A 77 8.13 -1.49 -3.65
CA GLY A 77 7.92 -2.72 -2.89
C GLY A 77 6.77 -3.66 -3.22
N HIS A 78 6.22 -3.58 -4.42
CA HIS A 78 5.29 -4.57 -4.95
C HIS A 78 5.57 -4.74 -6.45
N TRP A 79 5.08 -5.83 -7.03
CA TRP A 79 4.91 -6.06 -8.48
C TRP A 79 4.12 -4.97 -9.23
N LEU A 80 3.77 -3.87 -8.55
CA LEU A 80 2.97 -2.76 -9.01
C LEU A 80 3.70 -1.45 -8.70
N THR A 81 3.93 -0.60 -9.68
CA THR A 81 4.36 0.81 -9.50
C THR A 81 3.26 1.74 -9.99
N LEU A 82 2.86 2.72 -9.18
CA LEU A 82 1.89 3.74 -9.58
C LEU A 82 2.63 5.02 -9.99
N ARG A 83 2.19 5.69 -11.05
CA ARG A 83 2.82 6.89 -11.58
C ARG A 83 1.82 7.98 -11.96
N ASP A 84 2.23 9.23 -11.75
CA ASP A 84 1.58 10.45 -12.24
C ASP A 84 2.53 11.15 -13.21
N GLY A 85 2.20 11.20 -14.50
CA GLY A 85 3.05 11.86 -15.50
C GLY A 85 4.50 11.37 -15.56
N GLY A 86 4.76 10.11 -15.16
CA GLY A 86 6.10 9.52 -15.07
C GLY A 86 6.76 9.61 -13.69
N THR A 87 6.20 10.38 -12.75
CA THR A 87 6.62 10.44 -11.35
C THR A 87 6.05 9.27 -10.57
N VAL A 88 6.89 8.52 -9.86
CA VAL A 88 6.45 7.39 -9.02
C VAL A 88 5.74 7.91 -7.77
N LEU A 89 4.57 7.34 -7.47
CA LEU A 89 3.83 7.59 -6.25
C LEU A 89 4.31 6.64 -5.15
N ALA A 90 4.69 7.21 -4.00
CA ALA A 90 4.98 6.42 -2.80
C ALA A 90 3.67 5.89 -2.22
N LYS A 91 3.34 4.63 -2.52
CA LYS A 91 2.07 3.99 -2.18
C LYS A 91 2.03 3.38 -0.77
N ALA A 92 3.14 3.44 -0.05
CA ALA A 92 3.28 3.02 1.34
C ALA A 92 4.21 3.99 2.06
N GLU A 93 4.14 4.00 3.39
CA GLU A 93 5.04 4.78 4.23
C GLU A 93 6.50 4.32 3.99
N ASN A 94 7.38 5.24 3.62
CA ASN A 94 8.83 5.10 3.64
C ASN A 94 9.35 5.69 4.94
N CYS A 95 9.91 4.84 5.77
CA CYS A 95 10.60 5.33 6.94
C CYS A 95 12.10 5.12 6.83
N SER A 96 12.65 4.94 5.61
CA SER A 96 14.09 4.93 5.37
C SER A 96 14.79 6.25 5.76
N ILE A 97 14.02 7.30 6.05
CA ILE A 97 14.49 8.57 6.60
C ILE A 97 14.65 8.51 8.14
N CYS A 98 14.13 7.46 8.80
CA CYS A 98 14.40 7.20 10.21
C CYS A 98 15.83 6.70 10.41
N ASP A 99 16.52 7.28 11.39
CA ASP A 99 17.67 6.61 11.99
C ASP A 99 17.17 5.49 12.92
N CYS A 100 17.43 4.23 12.58
CA CYS A 100 17.02 3.09 13.40
C CYS A 100 17.70 3.01 14.77
N ALA A 101 18.84 3.69 14.96
CA ALA A 101 19.50 3.80 16.26
C ALA A 101 18.78 4.80 17.17
N GLU A 102 18.21 5.86 16.59
CA GLU A 102 17.52 6.93 17.33
C GLU A 102 15.99 6.73 17.39
N CYS A 103 15.42 5.99 16.44
CA CYS A 103 14.00 5.67 16.33
C CYS A 103 13.76 4.16 16.13
N PRO A 104 13.98 3.33 17.17
CA PRO A 104 13.78 1.87 17.07
C PRO A 104 12.31 1.46 16.89
N ALA A 105 11.36 2.38 17.10
CA ALA A 105 9.93 2.17 16.84
C ALA A 105 9.54 2.41 15.36
N CYS A 106 10.50 2.82 14.52
CA CYS A 106 10.26 3.07 13.12
C CYS A 106 9.99 1.75 12.37
N SER A 107 8.94 1.73 11.54
CA SER A 107 8.35 0.51 10.96
C SER A 107 9.28 -0.27 10.02
N VAL A 108 10.31 0.39 9.47
CA VAL A 108 11.32 -0.25 8.60
C VAL A 108 12.48 -0.88 9.38
N CYS A 109 12.68 -0.50 10.64
CA CYS A 109 13.80 -0.96 11.45
C CYS A 109 13.56 -2.39 11.93
N GLY A 110 14.23 -3.36 11.30
CA GLY A 110 13.99 -4.79 11.53
C GLY A 110 12.91 -5.40 10.64
N ALA A 111 12.52 -4.70 9.57
CA ALA A 111 11.65 -5.27 8.55
C ALA A 111 12.31 -6.54 7.94
N PRO A 112 11.54 -7.58 7.60
CA PRO A 112 12.08 -8.79 6.99
C PRO A 112 12.79 -8.52 5.65
N CYS A 113 13.40 -9.55 5.05
CA CYS A 113 13.85 -9.45 3.66
C CYS A 113 12.67 -9.47 2.69
N ALA A 114 12.82 -8.76 1.57
CA ALA A 114 11.83 -8.78 0.50
C ALA A 114 11.50 -10.23 0.09
N GLN A 115 10.22 -10.48 -0.15
CA GLN A 115 9.72 -11.83 -0.47
C GLN A 115 9.10 -11.85 -1.85
N LEU A 116 9.57 -12.79 -2.66
CA LEU A 116 8.91 -13.13 -3.92
C LEU A 116 7.76 -14.09 -3.66
N SER A 117 6.63 -13.87 -4.34
CA SER A 117 5.51 -14.80 -4.37
C SER A 117 5.39 -15.45 -5.73
N GLU A 118 4.92 -16.69 -5.76
CA GLU A 118 4.61 -17.40 -6.99
C GLU A 118 3.27 -16.90 -7.55
N LEU A 119 3.27 -16.60 -8.85
CA LEU A 119 2.08 -16.33 -9.64
C LEU A 119 1.80 -17.57 -10.50
N VAL A 120 0.79 -18.33 -10.10
CA VAL A 120 0.47 -19.63 -10.69
C VAL A 120 -0.72 -19.50 -11.65
N ALA A 121 -0.59 -20.09 -12.84
CA ALA A 121 -1.64 -20.09 -13.84
C ALA A 121 -2.95 -20.71 -13.31
N GLY A 122 -4.09 -20.13 -13.69
CA GLY A 122 -5.42 -20.61 -13.28
C GLY A 122 -5.83 -20.26 -11.85
N THR A 123 -5.01 -19.49 -11.12
CA THR A 123 -5.39 -18.88 -9.83
C THR A 123 -6.05 -17.51 -10.03
N ALA A 124 -6.55 -16.92 -8.95
CA ALA A 124 -7.13 -15.57 -8.98
C ALA A 124 -6.11 -14.46 -9.29
N GLY A 125 -4.81 -14.77 -9.26
CA GLY A 125 -3.74 -13.78 -9.36
C GLY A 125 -3.32 -13.20 -8.02
N VAL A 126 -2.52 -12.14 -8.06
CA VAL A 126 -2.12 -11.35 -6.89
C VAL A 126 -2.84 -10.00 -6.91
N GLU A 127 -3.25 -9.52 -5.74
CA GLU A 127 -4.03 -8.30 -5.59
C GLU A 127 -3.33 -7.27 -4.70
N TYR A 128 -3.48 -5.99 -5.05
CA TYR A 128 -3.09 -4.86 -4.21
C TYR A 128 -4.25 -3.87 -4.13
N ARG A 129 -4.54 -3.37 -2.93
CA ARG A 129 -5.59 -2.37 -2.71
C ARG A 129 -4.95 -1.04 -2.38
N TRP A 130 -5.27 -0.03 -3.16
CA TRP A 130 -4.81 1.33 -2.95
C TRP A 130 -5.97 2.20 -2.50
N ASP A 131 -5.76 2.99 -1.45
CA ASP A 131 -6.76 3.89 -0.88
C ASP A 131 -6.75 5.29 -1.54
N GLY A 132 -6.03 5.45 -2.65
CA GLY A 132 -5.91 6.73 -3.36
C GLY A 132 -5.02 7.75 -2.63
N ARG A 133 -4.11 7.30 -1.76
CA ARG A 133 -3.15 8.17 -1.07
C ARG A 133 -1.71 7.89 -1.48
N LYS A 134 -0.90 8.94 -1.54
CA LYS A 134 0.56 8.86 -1.64
C LYS A 134 1.16 9.32 -0.31
N TRP A 135 2.34 8.84 0.01
CA TRP A 135 3.09 9.27 1.18
C TRP A 135 4.08 10.35 0.78
N THR A 136 4.07 11.47 1.48
CA THR A 136 4.93 12.62 1.25
C THR A 136 5.69 12.96 2.51
N THR A 137 6.94 13.41 2.37
CA THR A 137 7.77 13.83 3.51
C THR A 137 7.33 15.21 4.00
N ASP A 138 6.25 15.27 4.77
CA ASP A 138 5.64 16.51 5.29
C ASP A 138 5.27 16.45 6.78
N GLY A 139 5.43 15.30 7.43
CA GLY A 139 5.26 15.10 8.87
C GLY A 139 6.55 15.32 9.66
N ALA A 140 6.44 15.26 10.99
CA ALA A 140 7.60 15.22 11.87
C ALA A 140 7.37 14.23 13.03
N CYS A 141 8.33 13.33 13.29
CA CYS A 141 8.46 12.61 14.56
C CYS A 141 9.59 13.23 15.36
N GLY A 142 9.24 14.14 16.28
CA GLY A 142 10.24 14.95 16.99
C GLY A 142 10.94 15.92 16.03
N ALA A 143 12.26 15.78 15.89
CA ALA A 143 13.07 16.61 14.99
C ALA A 143 13.28 16.00 13.58
N HIS A 144 12.81 14.77 13.35
CA HIS A 144 13.00 14.08 12.07
C HIS A 144 11.76 14.22 11.20
N PRO A 145 11.91 14.47 9.89
CA PRO A 145 10.79 14.46 8.97
C PRO A 145 10.18 13.06 8.91
N CYS A 146 8.88 12.98 9.08
CA CYS A 146 8.08 11.78 8.86
C CYS A 146 7.28 11.93 7.58
N GLU A 147 6.85 10.80 7.03
CA GLU A 147 5.91 10.84 5.93
C GLU A 147 4.48 10.92 6.46
N ALA A 148 3.62 11.69 5.80
CA ALA A 148 2.19 11.64 6.01
C ALA A 148 1.46 11.28 4.70
N PRO A 149 0.28 10.65 4.80
CA PRO A 149 -0.47 10.25 3.62
C PRO A 149 -1.32 11.41 3.08
N GLU A 150 -1.06 11.82 1.86
CA GLU A 150 -1.79 12.83 1.09
C GLU A 150 -2.70 12.17 0.06
N ALA A 151 -3.95 12.64 -0.09
CA ALA A 151 -4.83 12.17 -1.16
C ALA A 151 -4.28 12.61 -2.53
N VAL A 152 -4.28 11.71 -3.51
CA VAL A 152 -3.93 12.10 -4.88
C VAL A 152 -5.12 12.78 -5.56
N PRO A 153 -4.89 13.79 -6.42
CA PRO A 153 -5.97 14.48 -7.13
C PRO A 153 -6.67 13.55 -8.14
N ALA A 154 -7.89 13.91 -8.55
CA ALA A 154 -8.52 13.26 -9.69
C ALA A 154 -7.68 13.49 -10.96
N GLY A 155 -7.53 12.47 -11.81
CA GLY A 155 -6.65 12.55 -12.97
C GLY A 155 -6.34 11.19 -13.59
N THR A 156 -5.50 11.21 -14.62
CA THR A 156 -5.00 10.01 -15.29
C THR A 156 -3.65 9.61 -14.72
N TYR A 157 -3.49 8.32 -14.43
CA TYR A 157 -2.31 7.72 -13.83
C TYR A 157 -1.91 6.49 -14.64
N SER A 158 -0.71 5.97 -14.38
CA SER A 158 -0.29 4.67 -14.91
C SER A 158 0.12 3.69 -13.82
N ALA A 159 -0.29 2.44 -13.99
CA ALA A 159 0.07 1.31 -13.16
C ALA A 159 1.00 0.39 -13.95
N ARG A 160 2.24 0.24 -13.48
CA ARG A 160 3.22 -0.66 -14.05
C ARG A 160 3.25 -1.96 -13.27
N PHE A 161 2.85 -3.04 -13.92
CA PHE A 161 2.86 -4.40 -13.41
C PHE A 161 4.17 -5.07 -13.82
N CYS A 162 4.91 -5.69 -12.90
CA CYS A 162 6.17 -6.38 -13.17
C CYS A 162 6.18 -7.80 -12.60
N TRP A 163 6.75 -8.73 -13.36
CA TRP A 163 6.87 -10.15 -13.01
C TRP A 163 8.18 -10.72 -13.57
N GLY A 164 8.66 -11.83 -13.02
CA GLY A 164 9.85 -12.54 -13.49
C GLY A 164 9.57 -14.00 -13.78
N THR A 165 10.41 -14.61 -14.61
CA THR A 165 10.39 -16.05 -14.92
C THR A 165 11.17 -16.89 -13.91
N GLY A 166 11.89 -16.24 -12.98
CA GLY A 166 12.60 -16.90 -11.91
C GLY A 166 12.85 -15.98 -10.72
N ARG A 167 13.44 -16.58 -9.69
CA ARG A 167 13.93 -15.89 -8.49
C ARG A 167 15.45 -15.91 -8.43
N GLY A 168 16.03 -14.82 -7.93
CA GLY A 168 17.44 -14.65 -7.67
C GLY A 168 17.66 -13.92 -6.35
N GLY A 169 18.90 -13.89 -5.90
CA GLY A 169 19.30 -13.35 -4.60
C GLY A 169 20.16 -14.33 -3.83
N THR A 170 20.49 -13.98 -2.60
CA THR A 170 21.27 -14.85 -1.71
C THR A 170 20.44 -15.10 -0.47
N ALA A 171 20.22 -16.38 -0.15
CA ALA A 171 19.53 -16.78 1.07
C ALA A 171 20.11 -16.05 2.30
N PRO A 172 19.26 -15.53 3.19
CA PRO A 172 17.80 -15.73 3.25
C PRO A 172 16.95 -14.74 2.42
N CYS A 173 17.57 -13.91 1.58
CA CYS A 173 16.94 -12.77 0.91
C CYS A 173 16.96 -12.97 -0.61
N ASP A 174 16.11 -13.88 -1.09
CA ASP A 174 15.87 -14.10 -2.52
C ASP A 174 14.90 -13.01 -3.01
N GLU A 175 15.42 -11.80 -3.21
CA GLU A 175 14.63 -10.59 -3.46
C GLU A 175 14.52 -10.18 -4.93
N SER A 176 15.31 -10.79 -5.82
CA SER A 176 15.43 -10.33 -7.21
C SER A 176 14.59 -11.18 -8.17
N LEU A 177 13.83 -10.52 -9.04
CA LEU A 177 13.21 -11.17 -10.19
C LEU A 177 14.27 -11.48 -11.26
N VAL A 178 14.27 -12.71 -11.76
CA VAL A 178 15.07 -13.11 -12.93
C VAL A 178 14.17 -13.09 -14.16
N GLY A 179 14.68 -12.54 -15.27
CA GLY A 179 13.90 -12.42 -16.51
C GLY A 179 12.70 -11.48 -16.35
N GLU A 180 12.90 -10.35 -15.67
CA GLU A 180 11.85 -9.39 -15.40
C GLU A 180 11.20 -8.85 -16.68
N SER A 181 9.87 -8.81 -16.68
CA SER A 181 9.01 -8.21 -17.69
C SER A 181 8.01 -7.30 -17.00
N CYS A 182 7.65 -6.21 -17.66
CA CYS A 182 6.66 -5.28 -17.14
C CYS A 182 5.68 -4.80 -18.21
N ALA A 183 4.49 -4.41 -17.77
CA ALA A 183 3.48 -3.76 -18.60
C ALA A 183 2.89 -2.56 -17.86
N ASP A 184 2.63 -1.49 -18.61
CA ASP A 184 2.03 -0.26 -18.10
C ASP A 184 0.54 -0.23 -18.53
N VAL A 185 -0.36 0.06 -17.59
CA VAL A 185 -1.81 0.23 -17.81
C VAL A 185 -2.22 1.62 -17.33
N GLU A 186 -2.86 2.40 -18.19
CA GLU A 186 -3.42 3.69 -17.81
C GLU A 186 -4.76 3.51 -17.09
N PHE A 187 -5.02 4.34 -16.09
CA PHE A 187 -6.29 4.36 -15.35
C PHE A 187 -6.63 5.79 -14.90
N THR A 188 -7.89 6.03 -14.54
CA THR A 188 -8.37 7.35 -14.09
C THR A 188 -8.85 7.26 -12.65
N LEU A 189 -8.62 8.33 -11.87
CA LEU A 189 -9.18 8.48 -10.52
C LEU A 189 -10.25 9.58 -10.47
N PRO A 190 -11.37 9.36 -9.76
CA PRO A 190 -11.78 8.06 -9.20
C PRO A 190 -12.06 7.04 -10.31
N ASP A 191 -11.67 5.79 -10.10
CA ASP A 191 -11.93 4.71 -11.03
C ASP A 191 -13.40 4.28 -10.90
N PRO A 192 -14.23 4.38 -11.96
CA PRO A 192 -15.65 4.02 -11.90
C PRO A 192 -15.87 2.54 -11.58
N ASP A 193 -14.96 1.67 -12.01
CA ASP A 193 -15.04 0.21 -11.78
C ASP A 193 -14.27 -0.21 -10.52
N GLY A 194 -13.35 0.65 -10.06
CA GLY A 194 -12.50 0.42 -8.90
C GLY A 194 -11.55 -0.77 -9.06
N VAL A 195 -11.29 -1.21 -10.30
CA VAL A 195 -10.45 -2.36 -10.61
C VAL A 195 -9.58 -2.08 -11.84
N VAL A 196 -8.27 -2.14 -11.65
CA VAL A 196 -7.26 -2.08 -12.72
C VAL A 196 -6.57 -3.44 -12.81
N GLU A 197 -6.81 -4.17 -13.91
CA GLU A 197 -6.28 -5.52 -14.10
C GLU A 197 -5.27 -5.58 -15.25
N TYR A 198 -4.19 -6.35 -15.05
CA TYR A 198 -3.34 -6.82 -16.12
C TYR A 198 -3.33 -8.37 -16.16
N VAL A 199 -3.58 -8.93 -17.34
CA VAL A 199 -3.55 -10.37 -17.59
C VAL A 199 -2.32 -10.70 -18.42
N ILE A 200 -1.44 -11.52 -17.86
CA ILE A 200 -0.36 -12.17 -18.59
C ILE A 200 -0.99 -13.36 -19.31
N ASP A 201 -0.96 -13.33 -20.64
CA ASP A 201 -1.46 -14.41 -21.50
C ASP A 201 -0.27 -15.03 -22.25
N HIS A 202 0.05 -16.26 -21.89
CA HIS A 202 0.97 -17.11 -22.62
C HIS A 202 0.14 -18.25 -23.24
N GLY A 203 -0.33 -18.01 -24.47
CA GLY A 203 -0.95 -19.03 -25.31
C GLY A 203 0.04 -19.52 -26.37
N GLY A 204 0.06 -20.84 -26.58
CA GLY A 204 0.72 -21.48 -27.74
C GLY A 204 -0.05 -21.33 -29.05
#